data_AF-A0A914A1H1-F1
#
_entry.id   AF-A0A914A1H1-F1
#
_cell.length_a   1.000
_cell.length_b   1.000
_cell.length_c   1.000
_cell.angle_alpha   90.00
_cell.angle_beta   90.00
_cell.angle_gamma   90.00
#
_symmetry.space_group_name_H-M   'P 1'
#
loop_
_entity.id
_entity.type
_entity.pdbx_description
1 polymer ?
#
loop_
_entity_poly.entity_id
_entity_poly.type
_entity_poly.pdbx_seq_one_letter_code
_entity_poly.pdbx_strand_id
1 'polypeptide(L)'
;MILFSAYPLGILTVIVLLMLTVPARAQYCSERPGGCCPGRDDACTVPRADTLCYCDEFCLRSKDPDCCPDVFNNCTALPSTKSPLNPNPITTGDCIYQGRNLYAGDSIKINCNTCACLPMVGGYQLECEENVCLIREEIINSVNSESNGWRASNYSFLWGMTLEEGIQRRLGTLKPGRAVAAMTEIDIEQTNQLPESFDSRQKWPGWVEGVMDQGNCGSSWAVSTTAVASDRLAIQSMGHMRAPLSAQNLLSCNTRGQRGCDGGRIDRAWFYVRRFGIVTDQCYPYKSGMDEASMMTRHACMLPRYKTTPCPKDKVTSEKYQSSPPYRISTEEDDIKAEILENGPVQATLLVKADFYSYARGVYKYTRGSVKESSQHRRKGYHSVRVLGWGVDRTDPDNPIPYWLCANSWGSQWGEDGYFRILRGQDECEIESFILGVWGDVDMDMMQG
;
A
#
# COMPACT_ATOMS: atom_id res chain seq x y z
N MET A 1 43.74 -54.54 -38.97
CA MET A 1 42.29 -54.62 -39.22
C MET A 1 41.83 -53.18 -39.52
N ILE A 2 41.65 -52.67 -40.76
CA ILE A 2 41.04 -53.20 -42.00
C ILE A 2 39.62 -53.71 -41.66
N LEU A 3 38.46 -53.18 -42.10
CA LEU A 3 37.95 -52.30 -43.19
C LEU A 3 36.76 -51.45 -42.64
N PHE A 4 36.43 -50.22 -43.05
CA PHE A 4 35.93 -49.67 -44.34
C PHE A 4 34.56 -50.19 -44.85
N SER A 5 33.59 -49.29 -44.99
CA SER A 5 32.57 -49.23 -46.07
C SER A 5 31.75 -47.94 -45.88
N ALA A 6 31.94 -46.83 -46.61
CA ALA A 6 31.73 -46.52 -48.03
C ALA A 6 30.29 -46.03 -48.36
N TYR A 7 30.24 -44.75 -48.76
CA TYR A 7 29.15 -43.95 -49.37
C TYR A 7 28.66 -44.52 -50.72
N PRO A 8 27.49 -44.10 -51.30
CA PRO A 8 27.47 -42.90 -52.18
C PRO A 8 26.16 -42.06 -52.20
N LEU A 9 26.31 -40.91 -52.88
CA LEU A 9 25.38 -39.81 -53.20
C LEU A 9 24.13 -40.20 -54.00
N GLY A 10 23.09 -39.35 -53.95
CA GLY A 10 22.06 -39.27 -55.00
C GLY A 10 20.91 -38.30 -54.71
N ILE A 11 20.69 -37.34 -55.61
CA ILE A 11 19.82 -36.16 -55.56
C ILE A 11 18.46 -36.46 -56.26
N LEU A 12 17.29 -36.01 -55.74
CA LEU A 12 16.22 -35.29 -56.49
C LEU A 12 14.94 -34.96 -55.67
N THR A 13 14.64 -33.67 -55.60
CA THR A 13 13.37 -32.89 -55.56
C THR A 13 11.97 -33.48 -55.27
N VAL A 14 11.30 -32.79 -54.32
CA VAL A 14 9.93 -32.17 -54.31
C VAL A 14 8.69 -33.08 -54.23
N ILE A 15 7.88 -32.92 -53.15
CA ILE A 15 6.48 -32.43 -53.14
C ILE A 15 6.01 -32.20 -51.69
N VAL A 16 5.29 -31.09 -51.49
CA VAL A 16 4.67 -30.57 -50.28
C VAL A 16 3.53 -31.46 -49.78
N LEU A 17 3.45 -31.69 -48.45
CA LEU A 17 2.15 -31.84 -47.76
C LEU A 17 2.29 -31.46 -46.28
N LEU A 18 2.24 -30.16 -45.98
CA LEU A 18 1.93 -29.70 -44.62
C LEU A 18 0.42 -29.93 -44.43
N MET A 19 0.07 -31.02 -43.75
CA MET A 19 -1.27 -31.23 -43.21
C MET A 19 -1.52 -30.15 -42.16
N LEU A 20 -2.19 -29.07 -42.57
CA LEU A 20 -2.83 -28.12 -41.66
C LEU A 20 -3.87 -28.88 -40.84
N THR A 21 -3.55 -29.17 -39.59
CA THR A 21 -4.55 -29.55 -38.60
C THR A 21 -5.39 -28.31 -38.31
N VAL A 22 -6.63 -28.32 -38.79
CA VAL A 22 -7.60 -27.27 -38.49
C VAL A 22 -7.92 -27.36 -36.99
N PRO A 23 -7.82 -26.27 -36.20
CA PRO A 23 -8.09 -26.32 -34.78
C PRO A 23 -9.55 -26.70 -34.51
N ALA A 24 -9.77 -27.54 -33.50
CA ALA A 24 -11.06 -28.15 -33.11
C ALA A 24 -12.22 -27.17 -32.78
N ARG A 25 -11.98 -25.85 -32.83
CA ARG A 25 -13.04 -24.82 -32.74
C ARG A 25 -13.78 -24.59 -34.07
N ALA A 26 -13.22 -25.04 -35.20
CA ALA A 26 -13.78 -24.83 -36.54
C ALA A 26 -14.97 -25.75 -36.90
N GLN A 27 -15.28 -26.75 -36.06
CA GLN A 27 -16.25 -27.82 -36.36
C GLN A 27 -17.46 -27.82 -35.43
N TYR A 28 -17.76 -26.67 -34.80
CA TYR A 28 -18.81 -26.51 -33.77
C TYR A 28 -20.18 -27.08 -34.18
N CYS A 29 -20.58 -26.92 -35.44
CA CYS A 29 -21.88 -27.37 -35.94
C CYS A 29 -21.86 -28.75 -36.60
N SER A 30 -20.76 -29.11 -37.26
CA SER A 30 -20.61 -30.41 -37.92
C SER A 30 -20.52 -31.59 -36.95
N GLU A 31 -20.17 -31.34 -35.69
CA GLU A 31 -20.02 -32.38 -34.65
C GLU A 31 -21.28 -32.60 -33.79
N ARG A 32 -22.35 -31.79 -33.98
CA ARG A 32 -23.58 -31.92 -33.19
C ARG A 32 -24.59 -32.90 -33.82
N PRO A 33 -25.19 -33.81 -33.03
CA PRO A 33 -26.28 -34.66 -33.51
C PRO A 33 -27.50 -33.80 -33.88
N GLY A 34 -27.86 -33.75 -35.16
CA GLY A 34 -28.97 -32.95 -35.68
C GLY A 34 -28.57 -31.70 -36.48
N GLY A 35 -27.27 -31.40 -36.57
CA GLY A 35 -26.77 -30.21 -37.26
C GLY A 35 -27.10 -28.89 -36.54
N CYS A 36 -26.80 -27.76 -37.19
CA CYS A 36 -27.16 -26.43 -36.71
C CYS A 36 -28.39 -25.87 -37.45
N CYS A 37 -28.81 -24.66 -37.07
CA CYS A 37 -29.98 -23.95 -37.60
C CYS A 37 -30.11 -24.08 -39.14
N PRO A 38 -31.33 -24.31 -39.68
CA PRO A 38 -31.55 -24.38 -41.12
C PRO A 38 -31.14 -23.08 -41.83
N GLY A 39 -30.33 -23.20 -42.89
CA GLY A 39 -29.90 -22.06 -43.73
C GLY A 39 -28.52 -21.48 -43.40
N ARG A 40 -27.79 -22.06 -42.45
CA ARG A 40 -26.38 -21.73 -42.16
C ARG A 40 -25.42 -22.45 -43.12
N ASP A 41 -24.43 -21.74 -43.67
CA ASP A 41 -23.41 -22.31 -44.56
C ASP A 41 -22.05 -22.47 -43.86
N ASP A 42 -21.79 -23.67 -43.37
CA ASP A 42 -20.53 -24.00 -42.67
C ASP A 42 -19.29 -24.02 -43.58
N ALA A 43 -19.46 -23.99 -44.92
CA ALA A 43 -18.34 -23.94 -45.86
C ALA A 43 -17.84 -22.51 -46.12
N CYS A 44 -18.66 -21.49 -45.85
CA CYS A 44 -18.26 -20.09 -45.98
C CYS A 44 -17.53 -19.63 -44.70
N THR A 45 -16.22 -19.88 -44.62
CA THR A 45 -15.38 -19.42 -43.49
C THR A 45 -14.14 -18.65 -43.94
N VAL A 46 -13.74 -17.69 -43.12
CA VAL A 46 -12.57 -16.83 -43.29
C VAL A 46 -11.80 -16.75 -41.97
N PRO A 47 -10.53 -17.19 -41.91
CA PRO A 47 -9.72 -17.08 -40.71
C PRO A 47 -9.39 -15.60 -40.38
N ARG A 48 -9.59 -15.19 -39.13
CA ARG A 48 -9.28 -13.85 -38.62
C ARG A 48 -8.61 -13.96 -37.25
N ALA A 49 -7.33 -13.61 -37.19
CA ALA A 49 -6.47 -13.83 -36.03
C ALA A 49 -6.48 -15.32 -35.58
N ASP A 50 -6.83 -15.62 -34.33
CA ASP A 50 -6.91 -16.96 -33.75
C ASP A 50 -8.32 -17.59 -33.84
N THR A 51 -9.25 -16.94 -34.54
CA THR A 51 -10.66 -17.35 -34.66
C THR A 51 -11.06 -17.54 -36.14
N LEU A 52 -11.97 -18.47 -36.42
CA LEU A 52 -12.50 -18.72 -37.77
C LEU A 52 -13.87 -18.02 -37.89
N CYS A 53 -13.98 -16.98 -38.71
CA CYS A 53 -15.23 -16.22 -38.88
C CYS A 53 -16.02 -16.76 -40.08
N TYR A 54 -17.34 -16.91 -39.96
CA TYR A 54 -18.19 -17.28 -41.09
C TYR A 54 -18.46 -16.06 -41.99
N CYS A 55 -18.44 -16.25 -43.32
CA CYS A 55 -18.60 -15.18 -44.31
C CYS A 55 -20.02 -15.01 -44.86
N ASP A 56 -20.99 -15.80 -44.38
CA ASP A 56 -22.38 -15.63 -44.76
C ASP A 56 -23.08 -14.52 -43.94
N GLU A 57 -24.18 -13.97 -44.47
CA GLU A 57 -24.98 -12.96 -43.76
C GLU A 57 -25.98 -13.59 -42.76
N PHE A 58 -25.93 -14.93 -42.56
CA PHE A 58 -26.92 -15.65 -41.74
C PHE A 58 -26.92 -15.13 -40.30
N CYS A 59 -25.75 -15.01 -39.70
CA CYS A 59 -25.58 -14.51 -38.32
C CYS A 59 -25.84 -13.00 -38.15
N LEU A 60 -25.84 -12.23 -39.24
CA LEU A 60 -26.25 -10.82 -39.21
C LEU A 60 -27.77 -10.67 -39.21
N ARG A 61 -28.49 -11.67 -39.73
CA ARG A 61 -29.96 -11.68 -39.86
C ARG A 61 -30.65 -12.45 -38.73
N SER A 62 -30.04 -13.50 -38.19
CA SER A 62 -30.56 -14.31 -37.10
C SER A 62 -29.74 -14.08 -35.83
N LYS A 63 -30.31 -13.38 -34.83
CA LYS A 63 -29.67 -13.11 -33.52
C LYS A 63 -29.75 -14.32 -32.57
N ASP A 64 -29.64 -15.53 -33.10
CA ASP A 64 -29.71 -16.75 -32.30
C ASP A 64 -28.33 -17.06 -31.68
N PRO A 65 -28.16 -16.90 -30.35
CA PRO A 65 -26.87 -17.04 -29.69
C PRO A 65 -26.32 -18.48 -29.73
N ASP A 66 -27.19 -19.48 -29.89
CA ASP A 66 -26.76 -20.88 -29.99
C ASP A 66 -26.13 -21.19 -31.36
N CYS A 67 -26.47 -20.41 -32.39
CA CYS A 67 -26.02 -20.62 -33.76
C CYS A 67 -24.88 -19.67 -34.19
N CYS A 68 -24.61 -18.58 -33.46
CA CYS A 68 -23.59 -17.58 -33.84
C CYS A 68 -22.79 -17.04 -32.63
N PRO A 69 -22.15 -17.89 -31.83
CA PRO A 69 -21.58 -17.51 -30.52
C PRO A 69 -20.38 -16.56 -30.59
N ASP A 70 -19.74 -16.42 -31.74
CA ASP A 70 -18.46 -15.72 -31.97
C ASP A 70 -18.57 -14.45 -32.83
N VAL A 71 -19.68 -14.28 -33.54
CA VAL A 71 -19.84 -13.23 -34.56
C VAL A 71 -19.80 -11.82 -33.96
N PHE A 72 -20.46 -11.59 -32.82
CA PHE A 72 -20.63 -10.26 -32.24
C PHE A 72 -19.38 -9.70 -31.56
N ASN A 73 -18.46 -10.56 -31.11
CA ASN A 73 -17.25 -10.11 -30.40
C ASN A 73 -16.02 -10.07 -31.30
N ASN A 74 -15.91 -10.95 -32.32
CA ASN A 74 -14.70 -11.09 -33.12
C ASN A 74 -14.86 -10.77 -34.61
N CYS A 75 -16.07 -10.83 -35.18
CA CYS A 75 -16.25 -10.83 -36.65
C CYS A 75 -16.96 -9.60 -37.23
N THR A 76 -17.71 -8.81 -36.45
CA THR A 76 -18.55 -7.68 -36.92
C THR A 76 -17.90 -6.30 -36.96
N ALA A 77 -16.57 -6.20 -36.92
CA ALA A 77 -15.90 -4.93 -37.25
C ALA A 77 -16.17 -4.57 -38.74
N LEU A 78 -17.13 -3.68 -38.97
CA LEU A 78 -17.48 -3.10 -40.27
C LEU A 78 -16.27 -2.37 -40.91
N PRO A 79 -16.24 -2.29 -42.25
CA PRO A 79 -15.00 -2.23 -43.03
C PRO A 79 -14.34 -0.86 -43.10
N SER A 80 -13.00 -0.86 -43.11
CA SER A 80 -12.20 0.30 -43.52
C SER A 80 -12.56 0.67 -44.96
N THR A 81 -13.05 1.88 -45.19
CA THR A 81 -13.08 2.49 -46.51
C THR A 81 -11.66 2.90 -46.89
N LYS A 82 -10.86 1.94 -47.36
CA LYS A 82 -9.65 2.26 -48.13
C LYS A 82 -10.08 2.91 -49.44
N SER A 83 -9.92 4.22 -49.53
CA SER A 83 -9.78 4.89 -50.82
C SER A 83 -8.45 4.45 -51.44
N PRO A 84 -8.41 4.09 -52.74
CA PRO A 84 -7.17 3.77 -53.41
C PRO A 84 -6.51 5.09 -53.81
N LEU A 85 -5.44 5.49 -53.12
CA LEU A 85 -4.29 6.20 -53.69
C LEU A 85 -3.23 6.46 -52.61
N ASN A 86 -2.00 6.08 -52.98
CA ASN A 86 -0.69 6.40 -52.42
C ASN A 86 -0.07 5.41 -51.41
N PRO A 87 1.04 4.72 -51.76
CA PRO A 87 1.80 3.88 -50.85
C PRO A 87 2.74 4.76 -50.02
N ASN A 88 2.21 5.41 -48.99
CA ASN A 88 3.05 5.86 -47.88
C ASN A 88 2.70 5.00 -46.67
N PRO A 89 3.68 4.39 -45.99
CA PRO A 89 3.42 3.64 -44.77
C PRO A 89 2.97 4.64 -43.71
N ILE A 90 1.67 4.68 -43.42
CA ILE A 90 1.13 5.42 -42.28
C ILE A 90 1.65 4.69 -41.03
N THR A 91 2.77 5.19 -40.52
CA THR A 91 3.49 4.75 -39.31
C THR A 91 3.12 5.60 -38.10
N THR A 92 2.05 6.41 -38.22
CA THR A 92 1.52 7.24 -37.15
C THR A 92 0.43 6.48 -36.41
N GLY A 93 0.62 6.24 -35.12
CA GLY A 93 -0.41 5.63 -34.26
C GLY A 93 -1.68 6.49 -34.21
N ASP A 94 -2.81 5.85 -33.91
CA ASP A 94 -4.11 6.49 -33.77
C ASP A 94 -4.10 7.54 -32.65
N CYS A 95 -3.44 7.22 -31.53
CA CYS A 95 -3.10 8.17 -30.48
C CYS A 95 -1.58 8.17 -30.25
N ILE A 96 -1.03 9.28 -29.75
CA ILE A 96 0.39 9.38 -29.37
C ILE A 96 0.49 9.89 -27.94
N TYR A 97 1.20 9.16 -27.09
CA TYR A 97 1.49 9.59 -25.72
C TYR A 97 3.00 9.49 -25.42
N GLN A 98 3.62 10.62 -25.06
CA GLN A 98 5.06 10.73 -24.76
C GLN A 98 5.97 10.04 -25.80
N GLY A 99 5.63 10.17 -27.09
CA GLY A 99 6.37 9.57 -28.19
C GLY A 99 6.08 8.09 -28.46
N ARG A 100 5.16 7.46 -27.71
CA ARG A 100 4.66 6.11 -27.97
C ARG A 100 3.39 6.18 -28.83
N ASN A 101 3.40 5.45 -29.94
CA ASN A 101 2.22 5.22 -30.77
C ASN A 101 1.28 4.21 -30.08
N LEU A 102 0.00 4.57 -29.98
CA LEU A 102 -1.09 3.74 -29.49
C LEU A 102 -2.10 3.57 -30.62
N TYR A 103 -2.68 2.38 -30.74
CA TYR A 103 -3.69 2.06 -31.73
C TYR A 103 -5.09 2.07 -31.09
N ALA A 104 -6.13 2.15 -31.91
CA ALA A 104 -7.51 2.11 -31.45
C ALA A 104 -7.77 0.88 -30.53
N GLY A 105 -8.26 1.14 -29.32
CA GLY A 105 -8.51 0.11 -28.31
C GLY A 105 -7.32 -0.17 -27.39
N ASP A 106 -6.11 0.31 -27.70
CA ASP A 106 -4.98 0.23 -26.78
C ASP A 106 -5.24 1.05 -25.52
N SER A 107 -4.77 0.53 -24.39
CA SER A 107 -4.77 1.26 -23.12
C SER A 107 -3.39 1.30 -22.50
N ILE A 108 -3.10 2.41 -21.81
CA ILE A 108 -1.89 2.62 -21.02
C ILE A 108 -2.27 3.09 -19.62
N LYS A 109 -1.41 2.79 -18.64
CA LYS A 109 -1.57 3.28 -17.27
C LYS A 109 -0.66 4.50 -17.07
N ILE A 110 -1.26 5.65 -16.80
CA ILE A 110 -0.57 6.89 -16.44
C ILE A 110 -0.79 7.14 -14.96
N ASN A 111 0.25 6.88 -14.17
CA ASN A 111 0.16 6.88 -12.70
C ASN A 111 -1.01 5.98 -12.24
N CYS A 112 -2.04 6.53 -11.59
CA CYS A 112 -3.19 5.77 -11.11
C CYS A 112 -4.33 5.66 -12.13
N ASN A 113 -4.26 6.38 -13.25
CA ASN A 113 -5.34 6.46 -14.23
C ASN A 113 -5.05 5.55 -15.43
N THR A 114 -6.09 4.83 -15.87
CA THR A 114 -6.07 4.11 -17.14
C THR A 114 -6.53 5.03 -18.26
N CYS A 115 -5.77 5.06 -19.35
CA CYS A 115 -6.06 5.86 -20.53
C CYS A 115 -6.19 4.98 -21.75
N ALA A 116 -7.31 5.09 -22.47
CA ALA A 116 -7.62 4.30 -23.64
C ALA A 116 -7.67 5.17 -24.90
N CYS A 117 -7.12 4.68 -26.01
CA CYS A 117 -7.23 5.33 -27.31
C CYS A 117 -8.59 4.99 -27.94
N LEU A 118 -9.52 5.93 -27.91
CA LEU A 118 -10.91 5.72 -28.31
C LEU A 118 -11.24 6.51 -29.59
N PRO A 119 -12.10 5.96 -30.48
CA PRO A 119 -12.57 6.67 -31.66
C PRO A 119 -13.47 7.86 -31.25
N MET A 120 -13.21 9.02 -31.83
CA MET A 120 -13.97 10.27 -31.66
C MET A 120 -14.41 10.79 -33.03
N VAL A 121 -15.34 11.75 -33.05
CA VAL A 121 -15.73 12.41 -34.31
C VAL A 121 -14.51 13.14 -34.90
N GLY A 122 -13.99 12.63 -36.01
CA GLY A 122 -12.85 13.23 -36.71
C GLY A 122 -11.46 12.68 -36.35
N GLY A 123 -11.37 11.59 -35.58
CA GLY A 123 -10.09 10.93 -35.29
C GLY A 123 -10.12 9.98 -34.10
N TYR A 124 -9.01 9.90 -33.39
CA TYR A 124 -8.87 9.15 -32.14
C TYR A 124 -8.34 10.06 -31.05
N GLN A 125 -8.80 9.83 -29.82
CA GLN A 125 -8.36 10.59 -28.66
C GLN A 125 -8.01 9.65 -27.52
N LEU A 126 -6.97 10.01 -26.77
CA LEU A 126 -6.62 9.34 -25.54
C LEU A 126 -7.54 9.85 -24.42
N GLU A 127 -8.48 9.02 -24.00
CA GLU A 127 -9.39 9.30 -22.90
C GLU A 127 -8.89 8.64 -21.62
N CYS A 128 -8.71 9.43 -20.56
CA CYS A 128 -8.17 8.98 -19.30
C CYS A 128 -9.21 9.03 -18.19
N GLU A 129 -9.12 8.10 -17.25
CA GLU A 129 -9.73 8.27 -15.95
C GLU A 129 -9.22 9.55 -15.25
N GLU A 130 -10.08 10.18 -14.46
CA GLU A 130 -9.75 11.43 -13.74
C GLU A 130 -9.57 11.19 -12.22
N ASN A 131 -9.08 10.01 -11.82
CA ASN A 131 -8.83 9.73 -10.42
C ASN A 131 -7.70 10.63 -9.89
N VAL A 132 -7.85 11.09 -8.65
CA VAL A 132 -6.80 11.80 -7.96
C VAL A 132 -5.75 10.78 -7.50
N CYS A 133 -4.55 10.83 -8.06
CA CYS A 133 -3.47 9.94 -7.66
C CYS A 133 -2.84 10.33 -6.32
N LEU A 134 -2.29 9.33 -5.62
CA LEU A 134 -1.65 9.51 -4.31
C LEU A 134 -0.35 10.31 -4.42
N ILE A 135 0.59 9.79 -5.21
CA ILE A 135 1.81 10.51 -5.58
C ILE A 135 1.53 11.35 -6.81
N ARG A 136 1.88 12.63 -6.72
CA ARG A 136 1.59 13.65 -7.74
C ARG A 136 2.85 14.44 -8.02
N GLU A 137 3.27 14.47 -9.28
CA GLU A 137 4.50 15.14 -9.69
C GLU A 137 4.41 16.65 -9.46
N GLU A 138 3.22 17.25 -9.59
CA GLU A 138 3.00 18.66 -9.31
C GLU A 138 3.29 19.03 -7.84
N ILE A 139 2.98 18.13 -6.89
CA ILE A 139 3.31 18.33 -5.47
C ILE A 139 4.82 18.26 -5.29
N ILE A 140 5.46 17.22 -5.84
CA ILE A 140 6.90 17.01 -5.71
C ILE A 140 7.65 18.23 -6.25
N ASN A 141 7.26 18.71 -7.44
CA ASN A 141 7.87 19.86 -8.08
C ASN A 141 7.64 21.15 -7.28
N SER A 142 6.42 21.38 -6.79
CA SER A 142 6.10 22.55 -5.95
C SER A 142 6.91 22.57 -4.65
N VAL A 143 6.92 21.45 -3.91
CA VAL A 143 7.70 21.33 -2.66
C VAL A 143 9.19 21.55 -2.92
N ASN A 144 9.72 20.98 -4.00
CA ASN A 144 11.15 21.06 -4.31
C ASN A 144 11.58 22.40 -4.93
N SER A 145 10.65 23.16 -5.52
CA SER A 145 10.93 24.52 -6.02
C SER A 145 11.07 25.56 -4.91
N GLU A 146 10.49 25.30 -3.75
CA GLU A 146 10.51 26.18 -2.59
C GLU A 146 11.60 25.74 -1.58
N SER A 147 12.10 26.70 -0.80
CA SER A 147 13.04 26.42 0.30
C SER A 147 12.27 26.15 1.59
N ASN A 148 11.60 25.00 1.66
CA ASN A 148 10.66 24.67 2.73
C ASN A 148 11.24 23.86 3.90
N GLY A 149 12.55 23.61 3.93
CA GLY A 149 13.20 22.81 4.98
C GLY A 149 13.08 21.28 4.81
N TRP A 150 12.35 20.80 3.79
CA TRP A 150 12.22 19.39 3.46
C TRP A 150 12.15 19.17 1.94
N ARG A 151 12.32 17.91 1.52
CA ARG A 151 12.30 17.50 0.11
C ARG A 151 11.31 16.38 -0.12
N ALA A 152 10.68 16.41 -1.29
CA ALA A 152 9.74 15.40 -1.75
C ALA A 152 10.36 14.49 -2.82
N SER A 153 9.92 13.23 -2.87
CA SER A 153 10.32 12.23 -3.86
C SER A 153 9.15 11.33 -4.25
N ASN A 154 9.31 10.64 -5.38
CA ASN A 154 8.42 9.56 -5.80
C ASN A 154 8.85 8.23 -5.14
N TYR A 155 7.89 7.34 -4.95
CA TYR A 155 8.05 5.99 -4.42
C TYR A 155 7.31 5.00 -5.29
N SER A 156 8.03 4.03 -5.88
CA SER A 156 7.45 3.01 -6.77
C SER A 156 6.32 2.21 -6.12
N PHE A 157 6.43 1.92 -4.82
CA PHE A 157 5.42 1.18 -4.07
C PHE A 157 4.16 2.00 -3.72
N LEU A 158 4.16 3.33 -3.94
CA LEU A 158 3.00 4.22 -3.80
C LEU A 158 2.50 4.72 -5.16
N TRP A 159 3.32 4.62 -6.20
CA TRP A 159 2.98 5.01 -7.55
C TRP A 159 1.85 4.16 -8.11
N GLY A 160 0.88 4.80 -8.75
CA GLY A 160 -0.28 4.11 -9.31
C GLY A 160 -1.43 3.83 -8.35
N MET A 161 -1.31 4.24 -7.07
CA MET A 161 -2.44 4.29 -6.15
C MET A 161 -3.23 5.58 -6.33
N THR A 162 -4.55 5.49 -6.20
CA THR A 162 -5.40 6.65 -5.98
C THR A 162 -5.19 7.23 -4.57
N LEU A 163 -5.52 8.51 -4.38
CA LEU A 163 -5.50 9.16 -3.08
C LEU A 163 -6.43 8.46 -2.09
N GLU A 164 -7.55 7.92 -2.58
CA GLU A 164 -8.48 7.22 -1.70
C GLU A 164 -7.95 5.88 -1.21
N GLU A 165 -7.33 5.10 -2.10
CA GLU A 165 -6.62 3.89 -1.70
C GLU A 165 -5.49 4.22 -0.73
N GLY A 166 -4.72 5.28 -0.99
CA GLY A 166 -3.67 5.73 -0.07
C GLY A 166 -4.20 6.09 1.31
N ILE A 167 -5.35 6.76 1.40
CA ILE A 167 -6.01 7.06 2.68
C ILE A 167 -6.45 5.76 3.37
N GLN A 168 -7.16 4.88 2.67
CA GLN A 168 -7.67 3.65 3.25
C GLN A 168 -6.57 2.69 3.70
N ARG A 169 -5.51 2.54 2.89
CA ARG A 169 -4.48 1.52 3.08
C ARG A 169 -3.30 2.02 3.92
N ARG A 170 -3.00 3.32 3.93
CA ARG A 170 -1.87 3.90 4.68
C ARG A 170 -2.31 4.61 5.96
N LEU A 171 -3.51 5.19 6.01
CA LEU A 171 -4.01 5.96 7.17
C LEU A 171 -5.03 5.15 7.98
N GLY A 172 -4.51 4.28 8.85
CA GLY A 172 -5.30 3.34 9.64
C GLY A 172 -5.89 3.89 10.94
N THR A 173 -5.64 5.13 11.32
CA THR A 173 -6.03 5.61 12.65
C THR A 173 -7.35 6.36 12.60
N LEU A 174 -8.27 6.00 13.47
CA LEU A 174 -9.54 6.70 13.62
C LEU A 174 -9.40 7.79 14.68
N LYS A 175 -9.90 8.98 14.36
CA LYS A 175 -9.91 10.13 15.28
C LYS A 175 -10.47 9.73 16.64
N PRO A 176 -9.78 10.02 17.75
CA PRO A 176 -10.29 9.78 19.10
C PRO A 176 -11.69 10.36 19.30
N GLY A 177 -12.52 9.69 20.10
CA GLY A 177 -13.82 10.24 20.49
C GLY A 177 -13.64 11.45 21.41
N ARG A 178 -14.65 12.33 21.52
CA ARG A 178 -14.54 13.56 22.34
C ARG A 178 -14.09 13.30 23.79
N ALA A 179 -14.66 12.28 24.44
CA ALA A 179 -14.28 11.93 25.81
C ALA A 179 -12.84 11.41 25.93
N VAL A 180 -12.34 10.71 24.90
CA VAL A 180 -10.96 10.21 24.86
C VAL A 180 -9.99 11.35 24.61
N ALA A 181 -10.32 12.25 23.67
CA ALA A 181 -9.53 13.44 23.41
C ALA A 181 -9.47 14.40 24.62
N ALA A 182 -10.49 14.38 25.47
CA ALA A 182 -10.58 15.17 26.70
C ALA A 182 -10.10 14.41 27.96
N MET A 183 -9.39 13.30 27.81
CA MET A 183 -8.74 12.63 28.95
C MET A 183 -7.80 13.61 29.65
N THR A 184 -7.83 13.58 30.98
CA THR A 184 -6.91 14.36 31.82
C THR A 184 -5.47 13.98 31.48
N GLU A 185 -4.67 15.01 31.25
CA GLU A 185 -3.23 14.89 31.02
C GLU A 185 -2.54 14.57 32.35
N ILE A 186 -1.49 13.75 32.31
CA ILE A 186 -0.69 13.52 33.53
C ILE A 186 0.16 14.75 33.81
N ASP A 187 0.40 15.01 35.09
CA ASP A 187 1.40 15.99 35.51
C ASP A 187 2.78 15.33 35.43
N ILE A 188 3.70 15.96 34.69
CA ILE A 188 5.07 15.48 34.51
C ILE A 188 5.98 16.45 35.26
N GLU A 189 6.53 15.99 36.38
CA GLU A 189 7.51 16.78 37.13
C GLU A 189 8.83 16.85 36.35
N GLN A 190 9.09 17.99 35.72
CA GLN A 190 10.34 18.24 35.02
C GLN A 190 11.48 18.42 36.04
N THR A 191 12.21 17.34 36.30
CA THR A 191 13.32 17.35 37.27
C THR A 191 14.70 17.54 36.63
N ASN A 192 14.78 17.45 35.29
CA ASN A 192 16.04 17.40 34.54
C ASN A 192 16.10 18.48 33.45
N GLN A 193 17.31 19.00 33.19
CA GLN A 193 17.56 19.81 32.00
C GLN A 193 17.46 18.95 30.74
N LEU A 194 16.52 19.30 29.86
CA LEU A 194 16.28 18.58 28.62
C LEU A 194 17.39 18.90 27.59
N PRO A 195 18.01 17.89 26.97
CA PRO A 195 19.04 18.13 25.95
C PRO A 195 18.44 18.74 24.67
N GLU A 196 19.24 19.46 23.89
CA GLU A 196 18.81 20.05 22.62
C GLU A 196 18.35 18.98 21.60
N SER A 197 19.00 17.82 21.61
CA SER A 197 18.67 16.68 20.75
C SER A 197 18.70 15.38 21.55
N PHE A 198 17.80 14.46 21.20
CA PHE A 198 17.66 13.16 21.84
C PHE A 198 17.19 12.11 20.83
N ASP A 199 17.73 10.90 20.95
CA ASP A 199 17.33 9.73 20.17
C ASP A 199 17.28 8.50 21.09
N SER A 200 16.09 7.94 21.28
CA SER A 200 15.88 6.76 22.13
C SER A 200 16.75 5.58 21.70
N ARG A 201 17.07 5.45 20.41
CA ARG A 201 17.91 4.36 19.89
C ARG A 201 19.36 4.46 20.36
N GLN A 202 19.82 5.68 20.62
CA GLN A 202 21.16 5.93 21.14
C GLN A 202 21.21 5.71 22.66
N LYS A 203 20.16 6.11 23.40
CA LYS A 203 20.08 5.90 24.84
C LYS A 203 19.87 4.42 25.22
N TRP A 204 19.04 3.71 24.46
CA TRP A 204 18.69 2.30 24.71
C TRP A 204 18.95 1.42 23.47
N PRO A 205 20.22 1.18 23.12
CA PRO A 205 20.58 0.44 21.92
C PRO A 205 20.06 -1.00 21.96
N GLY A 206 19.32 -1.39 20.91
CA GLY A 206 18.74 -2.72 20.76
C GLY A 206 17.47 -2.98 21.59
N TRP A 207 16.92 -1.96 22.26
CA TRP A 207 15.65 -2.04 22.98
C TRP A 207 14.52 -1.30 22.29
N VAL A 208 14.86 -0.42 21.34
CA VAL A 208 13.90 0.28 20.48
C VAL A 208 13.76 -0.48 19.17
N GLU A 209 12.56 -0.95 18.84
CA GLU A 209 12.27 -1.71 17.62
C GLU A 209 12.54 -0.88 16.36
N GLY A 210 12.82 -1.56 15.24
CA GLY A 210 13.00 -0.92 13.94
C GLY A 210 11.71 -0.37 13.32
N VAL A 211 11.79 0.05 12.05
CA VAL A 211 10.60 0.44 11.27
C VAL A 211 9.92 -0.80 10.69
N MET A 212 8.62 -0.92 10.91
CA MET A 212 7.78 -1.98 10.32
C MET A 212 7.11 -1.47 9.04
N ASP A 213 6.77 -2.36 8.11
CA ASP A 213 5.92 -2.06 6.96
C ASP A 213 4.52 -2.63 7.17
N GLN A 214 3.53 -1.74 7.29
CA GLN A 214 2.12 -2.12 7.40
C GLN A 214 1.55 -2.63 6.08
N GLY A 215 2.25 -2.44 4.96
CA GLY A 215 1.80 -2.82 3.63
C GLY A 215 0.49 -2.13 3.21
N ASN A 216 -0.35 -2.83 2.45
CA ASN A 216 -1.64 -2.30 1.98
C ASN A 216 -2.79 -2.58 2.98
N CYS A 217 -2.54 -2.27 4.26
CA CYS A 217 -3.50 -2.42 5.34
C CYS A 217 -3.45 -1.19 6.25
N GLY A 218 -4.59 -0.55 6.52
CA GLY A 218 -4.72 0.57 7.45
C GLY A 218 -4.58 0.12 8.92
N SER A 219 -3.42 -0.44 9.27
CA SER A 219 -3.09 -1.02 10.58
C SER A 219 -2.11 -0.19 11.39
N SER A 220 -1.84 1.06 11.00
CA SER A 220 -0.91 1.94 11.74
C SER A 220 -1.24 2.08 13.22
N TRP A 221 -2.53 2.08 13.56
CA TRP A 221 -3.02 2.07 14.94
C TRP A 221 -2.53 0.85 15.72
N ALA A 222 -2.42 -0.33 15.09
CA ALA A 222 -1.94 -1.55 15.72
C ALA A 222 -0.42 -1.58 15.75
N VAL A 223 0.23 -1.28 14.61
CA VAL A 223 1.69 -1.30 14.45
C VAL A 223 2.37 -0.35 15.43
N SER A 224 1.91 0.91 15.52
CA SER A 224 2.49 1.88 16.44
C SER A 224 2.22 1.54 17.91
N THR A 225 1.05 0.98 18.24
CA THR A 225 0.73 0.52 19.61
C THR A 225 1.69 -0.58 20.03
N THR A 226 1.89 -1.61 19.20
CA THR A 226 2.77 -2.73 19.55
C THR A 226 4.24 -2.33 19.56
N ALA A 227 4.66 -1.42 18.66
CA ALA A 227 6.03 -0.90 18.67
C ALA A 227 6.34 -0.13 19.97
N VAL A 228 5.46 0.80 20.39
CA VAL A 228 5.64 1.52 21.66
C VAL A 228 5.59 0.56 22.85
N ALA A 229 4.68 -0.42 22.83
CA ALA A 229 4.60 -1.41 23.89
C ALA A 229 5.88 -2.26 24.00
N SER A 230 6.45 -2.69 22.88
CA SER A 230 7.72 -3.43 22.84
C SER A 230 8.88 -2.60 23.39
N ASP A 231 9.03 -1.36 22.93
CA ASP A 231 10.12 -0.49 23.38
C ASP A 231 10.05 -0.25 24.88
N ARG A 232 8.86 0.12 25.37
CA ARG A 232 8.68 0.45 26.78
C ARG A 232 8.82 -0.77 27.67
N LEU A 233 8.35 -1.93 27.22
CA LEU A 233 8.57 -3.18 27.93
C LEU A 233 10.07 -3.47 28.07
N ALA A 234 10.85 -3.33 27.00
CA ALA A 234 12.29 -3.53 27.05
C ALA A 234 12.99 -2.48 27.92
N ILE A 235 12.64 -1.19 27.80
CA ILE A 235 13.24 -0.09 28.55
C ILE A 235 12.95 -0.22 30.05
N GLN A 236 11.69 -0.42 30.43
CA GLN A 236 11.25 -0.43 31.83
C GLN A 236 11.65 -1.72 32.55
N SER A 237 11.79 -2.83 31.81
CA SER A 237 12.37 -4.06 32.34
C SER A 237 13.90 -4.07 32.30
N MET A 238 14.58 -2.94 32.01
CA MET A 238 16.05 -2.86 31.88
C MET A 238 16.64 -3.92 30.92
N GLY A 239 15.89 -4.25 29.88
CA GLY A 239 16.27 -5.20 28.84
C GLY A 239 16.06 -6.67 29.21
N HIS A 240 15.41 -7.00 30.34
CA HIS A 240 15.05 -8.38 30.69
C HIS A 240 13.91 -8.92 29.81
N MET A 241 12.99 -8.06 29.35
CA MET A 241 11.85 -8.44 28.51
C MET A 241 11.98 -7.80 27.12
N ARG A 242 12.77 -8.43 26.24
CA ARG A 242 12.93 -8.01 24.84
C ARG A 242 12.06 -8.85 23.93
N ALA A 243 10.83 -8.40 23.72
CA ALA A 243 9.84 -9.11 22.93
C ALA A 243 9.19 -8.18 21.90
N PRO A 244 9.53 -8.32 20.60
CA PRO A 244 8.76 -7.69 19.54
C PRO A 244 7.32 -8.19 19.61
N LEU A 245 6.36 -7.29 19.81
CA LEU A 245 4.96 -7.61 20.03
C LEU A 245 4.19 -7.64 18.71
N SER A 246 3.26 -8.58 18.59
CA SER A 246 2.55 -8.86 17.34
C SER A 246 1.47 -7.82 17.04
N ALA A 247 1.73 -6.96 16.06
CA ALA A 247 0.72 -6.11 15.44
C ALA A 247 -0.43 -6.94 14.85
N GLN A 248 -0.13 -8.14 14.33
CA GLN A 248 -1.13 -9.04 13.76
C GLN A 248 -2.11 -9.57 14.81
N ASN A 249 -1.63 -9.93 16.00
CA ASN A 249 -2.51 -10.33 17.09
C ASN A 249 -3.48 -9.21 17.42
N LEU A 250 -2.98 -7.99 17.62
CA LEU A 250 -3.82 -6.85 17.94
C LEU A 250 -4.85 -6.59 16.83
N LEU A 251 -4.41 -6.58 15.57
CA LEU A 251 -5.24 -6.39 14.39
C LEU A 251 -6.34 -7.44 14.26
N SER A 252 -6.01 -8.73 14.41
CA SER A 252 -6.93 -9.85 14.23
C SER A 252 -7.90 -10.02 15.40
N CYS A 253 -7.47 -9.73 16.63
CA CYS A 253 -8.18 -10.11 17.86
C CYS A 253 -8.84 -8.95 18.60
N ASN A 254 -8.41 -7.70 18.39
CA ASN A 254 -9.08 -6.53 18.94
C ASN A 254 -10.27 -6.11 18.06
N THR A 255 -11.34 -6.91 17.99
CA THR A 255 -12.45 -6.66 17.04
C THR A 255 -13.53 -5.70 17.57
N ARG A 256 -13.58 -5.40 18.87
CA ARG A 256 -14.68 -4.62 19.47
C ARG A 256 -14.59 -3.13 19.12
N GLY A 257 -15.26 -2.76 18.03
CA GLY A 257 -15.29 -1.41 17.47
C GLY A 257 -13.95 -0.93 16.95
N GLN A 258 -13.14 -1.88 16.47
CA GLN A 258 -12.12 -1.65 15.46
C GLN A 258 -12.60 -2.21 14.12
N ARG A 259 -11.89 -1.86 13.05
CA ARG A 259 -12.19 -2.31 11.68
C ARG A 259 -10.99 -2.97 11.00
N GLY A 260 -10.02 -3.47 11.77
CA GLY A 260 -8.86 -4.15 11.21
C GLY A 260 -8.07 -3.21 10.28
N CYS A 261 -7.91 -3.63 9.03
CA CYS A 261 -7.26 -2.84 7.98
C CYS A 261 -8.06 -1.62 7.49
N ASP A 262 -9.34 -1.49 7.83
CA ASP A 262 -10.13 -0.27 7.58
C ASP A 262 -10.03 0.74 8.76
N GLY A 263 -9.08 0.47 9.65
CA GLY A 263 -8.65 1.36 10.72
C GLY A 263 -9.19 1.04 12.10
N GLY A 264 -8.53 1.62 13.10
CA GLY A 264 -8.81 1.42 14.50
C GLY A 264 -8.46 2.64 15.36
N ARG A 265 -8.94 2.61 16.60
CA ARG A 265 -8.74 3.65 17.61
C ARG A 265 -7.65 3.19 18.59
N ILE A 266 -6.68 4.05 18.86
CA ILE A 266 -5.53 3.72 19.70
C ILE A 266 -5.90 3.56 21.18
N ASP A 267 -6.92 4.26 21.69
CA ASP A 267 -7.43 4.06 23.06
C ASP A 267 -7.92 2.62 23.27
N ARG A 268 -8.70 2.10 22.32
CA ARG A 268 -9.21 0.72 22.38
C ARG A 268 -8.14 -0.33 22.20
N ALA A 269 -7.10 0.01 21.45
CA ALA A 269 -5.92 -0.84 21.28
C ALA A 269 -5.22 -1.00 22.64
N TRP A 270 -4.89 0.09 23.31
CA TRP A 270 -4.28 0.07 24.65
C TRP A 270 -5.16 -0.59 25.71
N PHE A 271 -6.48 -0.37 25.69
CA PHE A 271 -7.40 -1.09 26.58
C PHE A 271 -7.35 -2.60 26.39
N TYR A 272 -7.08 -3.07 25.16
CA TYR A 272 -6.93 -4.49 24.88
C TYR A 272 -5.59 -5.03 25.34
N VAL A 273 -4.49 -4.31 25.07
CA VAL A 273 -3.16 -4.67 25.59
C VAL A 273 -3.23 -4.81 27.11
N ARG A 274 -3.81 -3.82 27.80
CA ARG A 274 -4.05 -3.89 29.25
C ARG A 274 -4.86 -5.11 29.68
N ARG A 275 -6.00 -5.38 29.03
CA ARG A 275 -6.96 -6.39 29.53
C ARG A 275 -6.62 -7.82 29.14
N PHE A 276 -6.08 -8.01 27.95
CA PHE A 276 -5.89 -9.34 27.34
C PHE A 276 -4.44 -9.64 27.03
N GLY A 277 -3.60 -8.62 26.89
CA GLY A 277 -2.21 -8.75 26.47
C GLY A 277 -2.05 -9.08 25.00
N ILE A 278 -0.79 -9.05 24.55
CA ILE A 278 -0.37 -9.32 23.18
C ILE A 278 0.75 -10.36 23.18
N VAL A 279 0.71 -11.29 22.22
CA VAL A 279 1.79 -12.26 22.00
C VAL A 279 2.91 -11.67 21.14
N THR A 280 4.06 -12.35 21.06
CA THR A 280 5.18 -11.89 20.23
C THR A 280 4.90 -11.97 18.73
N ASP A 281 5.59 -11.15 17.93
CA ASP A 281 5.51 -11.22 16.46
C ASP A 281 5.96 -12.58 15.93
N GLN A 282 6.97 -13.20 16.56
CA GLN A 282 7.36 -14.58 16.25
C GLN A 282 6.17 -15.57 16.40
N CYS A 283 5.33 -15.37 17.41
CA CYS A 283 4.17 -16.22 17.66
C CYS A 283 3.06 -16.01 16.63
N TYR A 284 2.77 -14.75 16.30
CA TYR A 284 1.75 -14.37 15.34
C TYR A 284 2.31 -13.34 14.36
N PRO A 285 3.02 -13.77 13.30
CA PRO A 285 3.70 -12.85 12.39
C PRO A 285 2.72 -11.99 11.60
N TYR A 286 3.14 -10.77 11.29
CA TYR A 286 2.40 -9.86 10.41
C TYR A 286 2.23 -10.41 8.99
N LYS A 287 0.98 -10.46 8.52
CA LYS A 287 0.61 -10.91 7.17
C LYS A 287 -0.39 -9.98 6.49
N SER A 288 -1.20 -9.26 7.24
CA SER A 288 -2.31 -8.47 6.67
C SER A 288 -1.90 -7.33 5.74
N GLY A 289 -0.63 -6.93 5.73
CA GLY A 289 -0.12 -5.95 4.75
C GLY A 289 0.43 -6.54 3.46
N MET A 290 0.64 -7.87 3.39
CA MET A 290 1.42 -8.50 2.32
C MET A 290 0.65 -8.61 1.00
N ASP A 291 -0.59 -9.07 1.06
CA ASP A 291 -1.48 -9.22 -0.09
C ASP A 291 -2.95 -9.18 0.35
N GLU A 292 -3.87 -8.95 -0.60
CA GLU A 292 -5.33 -8.89 -0.36
C GLU A 292 -5.88 -10.19 0.24
N ALA A 293 -5.31 -11.36 -0.09
CA ALA A 293 -5.77 -12.65 0.45
C ALA A 293 -5.37 -12.81 1.94
N SER A 294 -4.26 -12.17 2.34
CA SER A 294 -3.73 -12.16 3.69
C SER A 294 -4.35 -11.08 4.57
N MET A 295 -5.11 -10.15 3.98
CA MET A 295 -5.85 -9.13 4.71
C MET A 295 -6.88 -9.77 5.63
N MET A 296 -6.69 -9.56 6.93
CA MET A 296 -7.52 -10.23 7.91
C MET A 296 -8.91 -9.58 7.96
N THR A 297 -9.93 -10.37 7.67
CA THR A 297 -11.32 -9.95 7.84
C THR A 297 -11.73 -9.99 9.31
N ARG A 298 -12.83 -9.31 9.67
CA ARG A 298 -13.36 -9.34 11.04
C ARG A 298 -13.61 -10.79 11.45
N HIS A 299 -13.21 -11.16 12.67
CA HIS A 299 -13.41 -12.46 13.34
C HIS A 299 -12.39 -13.57 13.04
N ALA A 300 -11.33 -13.32 12.29
CA ALA A 300 -10.30 -14.32 12.01
C ALA A 300 -9.17 -14.36 13.07
N CYS A 301 -9.49 -14.04 14.33
CA CYS A 301 -8.56 -14.22 15.45
C CYS A 301 -8.34 -15.72 15.70
N MET A 302 -7.11 -16.19 15.45
CA MET A 302 -6.72 -17.59 15.62
C MET A 302 -6.21 -17.91 17.04
N LEU A 303 -6.15 -16.93 17.94
CA LEU A 303 -5.66 -17.13 19.31
C LEU A 303 -6.83 -17.41 20.28
N PRO A 304 -6.80 -18.51 21.05
CA PRO A 304 -7.72 -18.70 22.16
C PRO A 304 -7.51 -17.67 23.28
N ARG A 305 -8.53 -17.53 24.14
CA ARG A 305 -8.58 -16.50 25.21
C ARG A 305 -7.83 -16.88 26.50
N TYR A 306 -6.89 -17.83 26.46
CA TYR A 306 -6.12 -18.26 27.64
C TYR A 306 -4.90 -17.36 27.91
N LYS A 307 -4.32 -17.41 29.12
CA LYS A 307 -3.15 -16.60 29.51
C LYS A 307 -1.91 -16.97 28.70
N THR A 308 -1.60 -18.26 28.59
CA THR A 308 -0.65 -18.80 27.63
C THR A 308 -1.41 -19.35 26.43
N THR A 309 -0.93 -19.10 25.22
CA THR A 309 -1.65 -19.48 24.01
C THR A 309 -0.73 -20.17 23.01
N PRO A 310 -1.13 -21.33 22.43
CA PRO A 310 -0.43 -21.93 21.31
C PRO A 310 -0.43 -20.97 20.11
N CYS A 311 0.76 -20.69 19.58
CA CYS A 311 0.94 -19.84 18.42
C CYS A 311 0.29 -20.46 17.17
N PRO A 312 -0.41 -19.67 16.34
CA PRO A 312 -1.03 -20.18 15.12
C PRO A 312 -0.04 -20.82 14.15
N LYS A 313 1.21 -20.32 14.16
CA LYS A 313 2.26 -20.78 13.26
C LYS A 313 2.82 -22.15 13.65
N ASP A 314 3.37 -22.25 14.86
CA ASP A 314 4.21 -23.39 15.25
C ASP A 314 3.71 -24.13 16.51
N LYS A 315 2.52 -23.76 17.04
CA LYS A 315 1.93 -24.27 18.30
C LYS A 315 2.82 -24.13 19.56
N VAL A 316 4.01 -23.54 19.45
CA VAL A 316 4.82 -23.06 20.59
C VAL A 316 3.95 -22.12 21.42
N THR A 317 4.03 -22.19 22.74
CA THR A 317 3.26 -21.30 23.60
C THR A 317 3.95 -19.95 23.71
N SER A 318 3.21 -18.86 23.51
CA SER A 318 3.68 -17.51 23.82
C SER A 318 2.91 -16.96 25.03
N GLU A 319 3.65 -16.28 25.90
CA GLU A 319 3.08 -15.47 26.96
C GLU A 319 2.41 -14.23 26.37
N LYS A 320 1.43 -13.69 27.09
CA LYS A 320 0.75 -12.46 26.72
C LYS A 320 1.28 -11.32 27.57
N TYR A 321 1.87 -10.34 26.91
CA TYR A 321 2.43 -9.16 27.53
C TYR A 321 1.34 -8.10 27.70
N GLN A 322 1.15 -7.62 28.92
CA GLN A 322 0.14 -6.63 29.29
C GLN A 322 0.79 -5.27 29.56
N SER A 323 -0.05 -4.26 29.72
CA SER A 323 0.36 -2.90 30.04
C SER A 323 -0.50 -2.31 31.15
N SER A 324 0.00 -1.25 31.79
CA SER A 324 -0.80 -0.36 32.61
C SER A 324 -1.92 0.29 31.78
N PRO A 325 -2.88 0.99 32.43
CA PRO A 325 -3.72 1.95 31.71
C PRO A 325 -2.85 2.94 30.92
N PRO A 326 -3.20 3.25 29.66
CA PRO A 326 -2.55 4.32 28.93
C PRO A 326 -2.93 5.66 29.56
N TYR A 327 -2.05 6.63 29.43
CA TYR A 327 -2.29 8.00 29.89
C TYR A 327 -1.93 9.01 28.81
N ARG A 328 -2.61 10.16 28.86
CA ARG A 328 -2.40 11.25 27.92
C ARG A 328 -1.28 12.13 28.46
N ILE A 329 -0.29 12.40 27.61
CA ILE A 329 0.77 13.36 27.91
C ILE A 329 0.25 14.75 27.54
N SER A 330 0.72 15.78 28.24
CA SER A 330 0.35 17.15 27.92
C SER A 330 0.76 17.55 26.50
N THR A 331 0.11 18.58 25.97
CA THR A 331 0.48 19.19 24.69
C THR A 331 1.74 20.05 24.79
N GLU A 332 2.25 20.29 26.01
CA GLU A 332 3.48 21.04 26.23
C GLU A 332 4.72 20.26 25.73
N GLU A 333 5.57 20.94 24.98
CA GLU A 333 6.71 20.33 24.29
C GLU A 333 7.69 19.66 25.26
N ASP A 334 7.97 20.33 26.38
CA ASP A 334 8.95 19.86 27.35
C ASP A 334 8.44 18.65 28.15
N ASP A 335 7.13 18.50 28.34
CA ASP A 335 6.52 17.31 28.96
C ASP A 335 6.65 16.10 28.04
N ILE A 336 6.43 16.29 26.73
CA ILE A 336 6.62 15.23 25.73
C ILE A 336 8.09 14.80 25.68
N LYS A 337 9.02 15.76 25.70
CA LYS A 337 10.46 15.46 25.75
C LYS A 337 10.84 14.72 27.03
N ALA A 338 10.39 15.19 28.20
CA ALA A 338 10.69 14.58 29.49
C ALA A 338 10.20 13.13 29.52
N GLU A 339 8.97 12.88 29.05
CA GLU A 339 8.41 11.55 28.99
C GLU A 339 9.21 10.60 28.07
N ILE A 340 9.60 11.08 26.89
CA ILE A 340 10.45 10.30 25.97
C ILE A 340 11.84 10.07 26.56
N LEU A 341 12.42 11.07 27.22
CA LEU A 341 13.74 10.99 27.85
C LEU A 341 13.77 9.94 28.94
N GLU A 342 12.75 9.89 29.80
CA GLU A 342 12.74 9.07 31.00
C GLU A 342 12.19 7.67 30.71
N ASN A 343 11.09 7.59 29.96
CA ASN A 343 10.29 6.38 29.83
C ASN A 343 10.29 5.77 28.42
N GLY A 344 10.96 6.42 27.46
CA GLY A 344 11.11 5.93 26.09
C GLY A 344 9.97 6.35 25.16
N PRO A 345 9.96 5.82 23.92
CA PRO A 345 9.09 6.29 22.85
C PRO A 345 7.60 6.35 23.21
N VAL A 346 6.89 7.31 22.63
CA VAL A 346 5.46 7.56 22.85
C VAL A 346 4.66 7.37 21.55
N GLN A 347 3.36 7.13 21.66
CA GLN A 347 2.48 7.03 20.50
C GLN A 347 1.78 8.36 20.25
N ALA A 348 1.89 8.91 19.05
CA ALA A 348 1.20 10.14 18.66
C ALA A 348 0.25 9.89 17.48
N THR A 349 -0.86 10.63 17.44
CA THR A 349 -1.67 10.73 16.22
C THR A 349 -1.17 11.86 15.34
N LEU A 350 -1.25 11.68 14.03
CA LEU A 350 -0.84 12.63 13.02
C LEU A 350 -1.94 12.79 11.98
N LEU A 351 -2.34 14.02 11.67
CA LEU A 351 -3.26 14.31 10.58
C LEU A 351 -2.50 14.46 9.26
N VAL A 352 -2.43 13.37 8.50
CA VAL A 352 -1.65 13.30 7.26
C VAL A 352 -2.29 14.15 6.16
N LYS A 353 -1.45 15.00 5.55
CA LYS A 353 -1.77 15.80 4.36
C LYS A 353 -1.26 15.09 3.11
N ALA A 354 -1.78 15.49 1.95
CA ALA A 354 -1.48 14.81 0.70
C ALA A 354 -0.01 14.95 0.22
N ASP A 355 0.72 15.96 0.67
CA ASP A 355 2.14 16.16 0.34
C ASP A 355 3.06 15.25 1.16
N PHE A 356 2.65 14.87 2.37
CA PHE A 356 3.42 14.01 3.28
C PHE A 356 3.73 12.63 2.68
N TYR A 357 2.86 12.07 1.83
CA TYR A 357 3.13 10.79 1.16
C TYR A 357 4.42 10.80 0.35
N SER A 358 4.80 11.98 -0.16
CA SER A 358 6.03 12.18 -0.93
C SER A 358 7.24 12.63 -0.10
N TYR A 359 7.12 12.74 1.23
CA TYR A 359 8.25 13.11 2.10
C TYR A 359 9.45 12.20 1.88
N ALA A 360 10.62 12.81 1.65
CA ALA A 360 11.89 12.10 1.47
C ALA A 360 12.91 12.40 2.57
N ARG A 361 13.08 13.67 2.97
CA ARG A 361 14.05 14.08 3.99
C ARG A 361 13.84 15.53 4.44
N GLY A 362 14.50 15.91 5.53
CA GLY A 362 14.44 17.26 6.12
C GLY A 362 13.35 17.36 7.19
N VAL A 363 13.00 18.57 7.61
CA VAL A 363 11.94 18.76 8.62
C VAL A 363 10.62 19.05 7.92
N TYR A 364 9.75 18.05 7.90
CA TYR A 364 8.43 18.15 7.28
C TYR A 364 7.60 19.27 7.91
N LYS A 365 7.02 20.07 7.04
CA LYS A 365 6.00 21.07 7.31
C LYS A 365 5.05 21.11 6.13
N TYR A 366 3.73 21.14 6.38
CA TYR A 366 2.75 21.16 5.30
C TYR A 366 2.97 22.38 4.37
N THR A 367 3.27 22.11 3.09
CA THR A 367 3.48 23.17 2.10
C THR A 367 2.13 23.64 1.58
N ARG A 368 1.66 24.79 2.07
CA ARG A 368 0.42 25.41 1.61
C ARG A 368 0.54 25.76 0.12
N GLY A 369 -0.47 25.43 -0.67
CA GLY A 369 -0.48 25.69 -2.11
C GLY A 369 0.13 24.58 -2.98
N SER A 370 0.85 23.62 -2.39
CA SER A 370 1.37 22.45 -3.14
C SER A 370 0.26 21.56 -3.71
N VAL A 371 -0.94 21.64 -3.14
CA VAL A 371 -2.11 20.83 -3.52
C VAL A 371 -3.19 21.75 -4.08
N LYS A 372 -3.76 21.39 -5.23
CA LYS A 372 -4.93 22.06 -5.83
C LYS A 372 -6.05 22.23 -4.79
N GLU A 373 -6.77 23.35 -4.83
CA GLU A 373 -7.70 23.74 -3.76
C GLU A 373 -8.94 22.87 -3.60
N SER A 374 -9.28 22.03 -4.59
CA SER A 374 -10.53 21.25 -4.55
C SER A 374 -10.55 20.27 -3.37
N SER A 375 -11.74 20.08 -2.79
CA SER A 375 -11.96 19.23 -1.62
C SER A 375 -11.53 17.77 -1.84
N GLN A 376 -11.65 17.28 -3.07
CA GLN A 376 -11.21 15.94 -3.47
C GLN A 376 -9.68 15.79 -3.42
N HIS A 377 -8.91 16.86 -3.68
CA HIS A 377 -7.44 16.81 -3.72
C HIS A 377 -6.81 16.98 -2.35
N ARG A 378 -7.55 17.57 -1.40
CA ARG A 378 -7.11 17.89 -0.02
C ARG A 378 -7.65 16.92 1.03
N ARG A 379 -8.06 15.72 0.61
CA ARG A 379 -8.48 14.67 1.55
C ARG A 379 -7.33 14.35 2.51
N LYS A 380 -7.70 14.12 3.77
CA LYS A 380 -6.79 13.93 4.89
C LYS A 380 -7.34 12.82 5.78
N GLY A 381 -6.46 12.12 6.46
CA GLY A 381 -6.82 11.06 7.40
C GLY A 381 -5.87 11.05 8.59
N TYR A 382 -6.27 10.39 9.66
CA TYR A 382 -5.39 10.22 10.81
C TYR A 382 -4.53 8.98 10.62
N HIS A 383 -3.27 9.15 10.99
CA HIS A 383 -2.26 8.12 11.12
C HIS A 383 -1.79 8.11 12.57
N SER A 384 -1.14 7.04 13.00
CA SER A 384 -0.50 6.98 14.30
C SER A 384 0.94 6.54 14.12
N VAL A 385 1.84 7.26 14.77
CA VAL A 385 3.29 7.08 14.64
C VAL A 385 3.89 6.92 16.03
N ARG A 386 5.13 6.46 16.06
CA ARG A 386 5.92 6.37 17.27
C ARG A 386 6.94 7.52 17.29
N VAL A 387 6.87 8.38 18.29
CA VAL A 387 7.82 9.49 18.50
C VAL A 387 8.91 8.99 19.45
N LEU A 388 10.17 9.07 19.02
CA LEU A 388 11.30 8.46 19.74
C LEU A 388 12.45 9.43 20.04
N GLY A 389 12.29 10.70 19.67
CA GLY A 389 13.33 11.69 19.90
C GLY A 389 12.99 13.06 19.34
N TRP A 390 13.94 13.98 19.45
CA TRP A 390 13.84 15.34 18.93
C TRP A 390 15.22 15.88 18.58
N GLY A 391 15.25 17.01 17.89
CA GLY A 391 16.48 17.75 17.68
C GLY A 391 16.22 19.10 17.02
N VAL A 392 17.28 19.68 16.49
CA VAL A 392 17.25 20.92 15.72
C VAL A 392 18.03 20.70 14.43
N ASP A 393 17.36 20.84 13.29
CA ASP A 393 18.01 20.83 11.99
C ASP A 393 18.71 22.18 11.79
N ARG A 394 20.03 22.15 11.60
CA ARG A 394 20.88 23.34 11.43
C ARG A 394 21.54 23.36 10.04
N THR A 395 20.92 22.70 9.05
CA THR A 395 21.39 22.73 7.66
C THR A 395 21.43 24.15 7.10
N ASP A 396 20.49 25.00 7.52
CA ASP A 396 20.57 26.45 7.42
C ASP A 396 20.93 27.03 8.82
N PRO A 397 22.18 27.50 9.02
CA PRO A 397 22.62 28.04 10.30
C PRO A 397 21.82 29.26 10.77
N ASP A 398 21.26 30.04 9.83
CA ASP A 398 20.50 31.26 10.13
C ASP A 398 19.04 30.94 10.50
N ASN A 399 18.55 29.76 10.12
CA ASN A 399 17.16 29.32 10.32
C ASN A 399 17.10 27.90 10.91
N PRO A 400 17.50 27.70 12.18
CA PRO A 400 17.42 26.39 12.83
C PRO A 400 15.96 25.92 12.96
N ILE A 401 15.68 24.67 12.57
CA ILE A 401 14.32 24.12 12.56
C ILE A 401 14.18 23.02 13.64
N PRO A 402 13.43 23.25 14.72
CA PRO A 402 13.16 22.22 15.72
C PRO A 402 12.31 21.09 15.13
N TYR A 403 12.61 19.84 15.47
CA TYR A 403 11.84 18.69 15.00
C TYR A 403 11.59 17.63 16.06
N TRP A 404 10.52 16.86 15.86
CA TRP A 404 10.32 15.52 16.42
C TRP A 404 10.87 14.46 15.48
N LEU A 405 11.54 13.45 16.02
CA LEU A 405 12.00 12.26 15.30
C LEU A 405 10.97 11.14 15.47
N CYS A 406 10.38 10.73 14.35
CA CYS A 406 9.28 9.78 14.33
C CYS A 406 9.62 8.56 13.48
N ALA A 407 9.22 7.38 13.95
CA ALA A 407 9.21 6.16 13.15
C ALA A 407 7.83 6.01 12.48
N ASN A 408 7.83 5.87 11.16
CA ASN A 408 6.62 5.56 10.40
C ASN A 408 6.36 4.05 10.38
N SER A 409 5.32 3.62 9.66
CA SER A 409 4.95 2.22 9.48
C SER A 409 4.80 1.85 8.00
N TRP A 410 5.54 2.51 7.09
CA TRP A 410 5.48 2.31 5.64
C TRP A 410 6.75 1.68 5.05
N GLY A 411 7.51 0.98 5.89
CA GLY A 411 8.77 0.34 5.50
C GLY A 411 9.96 1.30 5.43
N SER A 412 11.16 0.74 5.36
CA SER A 412 12.41 1.50 5.34
C SER A 412 12.66 2.21 4.01
N GLN A 413 11.99 1.81 2.93
CA GLN A 413 12.11 2.44 1.62
C GLN A 413 11.52 3.87 1.57
N TRP A 414 10.77 4.29 2.59
CA TRP A 414 10.07 5.58 2.63
C TRP A 414 10.81 6.57 3.53
N GLY A 415 10.83 7.86 3.16
CA GLY A 415 11.45 8.90 3.98
C GLY A 415 12.94 8.65 4.26
N GLU A 416 13.34 8.86 5.51
CA GLU A 416 14.71 8.72 6.01
C GLU A 416 14.87 7.32 6.63
N ASP A 417 14.96 6.29 5.80
CA ASP A 417 15.02 4.87 6.21
C ASP A 417 13.80 4.42 7.04
N GLY A 418 12.62 4.91 6.67
CA GLY A 418 11.35 4.67 7.35
C GLY A 418 11.05 5.64 8.49
N TYR A 419 11.98 6.55 8.79
CA TYR A 419 11.80 7.62 9.74
C TYR A 419 11.43 8.93 9.03
N PHE A 420 10.92 9.88 9.80
CA PHE A 420 10.74 11.24 9.35
C PHE A 420 10.96 12.22 10.50
N ARG A 421 11.26 13.46 10.12
CA ARG A 421 11.33 14.59 11.04
C ARG A 421 10.19 15.53 10.72
N ILE A 422 9.47 15.98 11.74
CA ILE A 422 8.33 16.91 11.61
C ILE A 422 8.54 18.10 12.53
N LEU A 423 8.12 19.28 12.07
CA LEU A 423 8.23 20.53 12.83
C LEU A 423 7.65 20.37 14.24
N ARG A 424 8.48 20.68 15.24
CA ARG A 424 8.13 20.62 16.67
C ARG A 424 7.78 22.02 17.20
N GLY A 425 6.87 22.07 18.18
CA GLY A 425 6.48 23.28 18.92
C GLY A 425 5.41 24.12 18.24
N GLN A 426 4.77 23.58 17.19
CA GLN A 426 3.69 24.26 16.44
C GLN A 426 2.48 23.36 16.20
N ASP A 427 2.42 22.19 16.86
CA ASP A 427 1.43 21.14 16.63
C ASP A 427 1.23 20.84 15.13
N GLU A 428 2.34 20.76 14.38
CA GLU A 428 2.32 20.57 12.94
C GLU A 428 1.58 19.26 12.62
N CYS A 429 0.50 19.36 11.86
CA CYS A 429 -0.39 18.25 11.56
C CYS A 429 -0.96 17.54 12.80
N GLU A 430 -1.25 18.28 13.88
CA GLU A 430 -1.86 17.75 15.12
C GLU A 430 -1.00 16.68 15.82
N ILE A 431 0.33 16.69 15.61
CA ILE A 431 1.26 15.67 16.16
C ILE A 431 1.42 15.75 17.69
N GLU A 432 1.24 16.94 18.27
CA GLU A 432 1.34 17.21 19.72
C GLU A 432 -0.04 17.13 20.40
N SER A 433 -1.13 17.23 19.63
CA SER A 433 -2.51 17.25 20.13
C SER A 433 -2.94 16.00 20.93
N PHE A 434 -2.48 14.80 20.54
CA PHE A 434 -2.89 13.56 21.20
C PHE A 434 -1.76 12.52 21.24
N ILE A 435 -1.06 12.52 22.36
CA ILE A 435 0.08 11.63 22.62
C ILE A 435 -0.25 10.75 23.83
N LEU A 436 0.02 9.46 23.69
CA LEU A 436 -0.17 8.47 24.74
C LEU A 436 1.17 7.87 25.20
N GLY A 437 1.34 7.84 26.52
CA GLY A 437 2.33 7.05 27.22
C GLY A 437 1.69 5.83 27.88
N VAL A 438 2.53 4.87 28.26
CA VAL A 438 2.11 3.65 28.96
C VAL A 438 3.26 3.07 29.79
N TRP A 439 2.95 2.26 30.79
CA TRP A 439 3.94 1.39 31.44
C TRP A 439 3.70 -0.07 31.03
N GLY A 440 4.77 -0.78 30.68
CA GLY A 440 4.74 -2.24 30.55
C GLY A 440 4.41 -2.87 31.91
N ASP A 441 3.67 -3.97 31.89
CA ASP A 441 3.44 -4.78 33.08
C ASP A 441 4.70 -5.61 33.36
N VAL A 442 5.64 -5.01 34.09
CA VAL A 442 6.92 -5.63 34.48
C VAL A 442 6.78 -6.14 35.91
N ASP A 443 6.85 -7.45 36.09
CA ASP A 443 6.85 -8.05 37.43
C ASP A 443 8.19 -7.77 38.12
N MET A 444 8.13 -7.15 39.31
CA MET A 444 9.31 -6.77 40.10
C MET A 444 10.15 -7.98 40.52
N ASP A 445 9.53 -9.17 40.61
CA ASP A 445 10.24 -10.41 40.92
C ASP A 445 11.11 -10.90 39.75
N MET A 446 10.81 -10.48 38.51
CA MET A 446 11.60 -10.83 37.31
C MET A 446 12.82 -9.93 37.10
N MET A 447 12.91 -8.80 37.82
CA MET A 447 14.06 -7.87 37.75
C MET A 447 15.19 -8.21 38.74
N GLN A 448 14.98 -9.18 39.64
CA GLN A 448 15.95 -9.60 40.66
C GLN A 448 16.74 -10.87 40.27
N GLY A 449 16.52 -11.39 39.05
CA GLY A 449 17.07 -12.66 38.56
C GLY A 449 18.31 -12.55 37.69
#